data_AF-A0A9E3S6M4-F1
#
_entry.id   AF-A0A9E3S6M4-F1
#
_cell.length_a   1.000
_cell.length_b   1.000
_cell.length_c   1.000
_cell.angle_alpha   90.00
_cell.angle_beta   90.00
_cell.angle_gamma   90.00
#
_symmetry.space_group_name_H-M   'P 1'
#
loop_
_entity.id
_entity.type
_entity.pdbx_description
1 polymer ?
#
loop_
_entity_poly.entity_id
_entity_poly.type
_entity_poly.pdbx_seq_one_letter_code
_entity_poly.pdbx_strand_id
1 'polypeptide(L)'
;MKYKSILIVLLLCQLVSFSQNLSNTYLRYDTIWTTDTVRLSNSIVVESSATLTINPGVFVEFQGNYSIDVFGKIIANGTPNDSIVFTVKDFTHHADTSTKIGGWGGIRLVSNDTDTSVFSYCRFS
;
A
#
# COMPACT_ATOMS: atom_id res chain seq x y z
N MET A 1 -38.92 37.45 -6.24
CA MET A 1 -38.09 37.69 -5.04
C MET A 1 -37.59 36.33 -4.56
N LYS A 2 -36.35 35.95 -4.91
CA LYS A 2 -35.13 35.97 -4.08
C LYS A 2 -34.96 34.72 -3.19
N TYR A 3 -34.56 33.61 -3.82
CA TYR A 3 -33.66 32.60 -3.23
C TYR A 3 -32.58 32.24 -4.26
N LYS A 4 -31.99 33.31 -4.83
CA LYS A 4 -30.62 33.29 -5.36
C LYS A 4 -29.70 33.28 -4.14
N SER A 5 -28.76 32.35 -4.14
CA SER A 5 -27.54 32.33 -3.33
C SER A 5 -27.74 32.16 -1.82
N ILE A 6 -27.31 31.00 -1.31
CA ILE A 6 -26.35 30.79 -0.21
C ILE A 6 -26.57 29.35 0.28
N LEU A 7 -25.86 28.41 -0.34
CA LEU A 7 -25.29 27.24 0.34
C LEU A 7 -24.15 26.68 -0.53
N ILE A 8 -23.17 27.55 -0.78
CA ILE A 8 -21.83 27.17 -1.21
C ILE A 8 -20.96 27.34 0.04
N VAL A 9 -20.12 26.35 0.32
CA VAL A 9 -19.14 26.23 1.42
C VAL A 9 -19.61 25.44 2.66
N LEU A 10 -19.32 24.13 2.66
CA LEU A 10 -19.06 23.18 3.76
C LEU A 10 -19.39 21.79 3.18
N LEU A 11 -18.50 20.98 2.61
CA LEU A 11 -17.21 20.54 3.14
C LEU A 11 -16.43 19.90 1.98
N LEU A 12 -15.38 20.58 1.49
CA LEU A 12 -14.25 19.91 0.86
C LEU A 12 -13.65 18.95 1.90
N CYS A 13 -13.19 17.77 1.47
CA CYS A 13 -12.52 16.72 2.26
C CYS A 13 -13.40 15.53 2.70
N GLN A 14 -14.03 14.84 1.74
CA GLN A 14 -14.22 13.38 1.88
C GLN A 14 -13.07 12.65 1.18
N LEU A 15 -11.84 12.99 1.56
CA LEU A 15 -10.65 12.18 1.30
C LEU A 15 -10.16 11.55 2.61
N VAL A 16 -11.07 11.31 3.57
CA VAL A 16 -10.71 10.46 4.71
C VAL A 16 -10.81 9.03 4.20
N SER A 17 -9.72 8.58 3.59
CA SER A 17 -9.61 7.19 3.20
C SER A 17 -9.38 6.41 4.49
N PHE A 18 -10.44 5.75 4.96
CA PHE A 18 -10.33 4.91 6.14
C PHE A 18 -9.33 3.79 5.88
N SER A 19 -8.62 3.39 6.93
CA SER A 19 -7.71 2.26 6.85
C SER A 19 -8.48 1.01 6.43
N GLN A 20 -8.01 0.36 5.36
CA GLN A 20 -8.60 -0.87 4.86
C GLN A 20 -7.81 -2.05 5.41
N ASN A 21 -8.50 -3.00 6.02
CA ASN A 21 -7.96 -4.34 6.28
C ASN A 21 -8.20 -5.17 5.02
N LEU A 22 -7.14 -5.49 4.29
CA LEU A 22 -7.24 -6.42 3.17
C LEU A 22 -7.31 -7.85 3.72
N SER A 23 -8.42 -8.54 3.47
CA SER A 23 -8.55 -9.98 3.73
C SER A 23 -8.15 -10.84 2.54
N ASN A 24 -7.94 -10.24 1.37
CA ASN A 24 -7.59 -10.95 0.14
C ASN A 24 -6.10 -11.24 0.12
N THR A 25 -5.74 -12.51 0.33
CA THR A 25 -4.38 -13.02 0.19
C THR A 25 -3.90 -13.00 -1.27
N TYR A 26 -4.79 -12.90 -2.26
CA TYR A 26 -4.47 -12.95 -3.69
C TYR A 26 -5.12 -11.78 -4.45
N LEU A 27 -4.31 -10.98 -5.15
CA LEU A 27 -4.75 -9.97 -6.10
C LEU A 27 -4.72 -10.60 -7.50
N ARG A 28 -5.90 -11.04 -7.96
CA ARG A 28 -6.09 -11.69 -9.28
C ARG A 28 -6.27 -10.68 -10.42
N TYR A 29 -6.62 -9.45 -10.06
CA TYR A 29 -6.92 -8.36 -10.98
C TYR A 29 -6.18 -7.10 -10.53
N ASP A 30 -6.06 -6.16 -11.46
CA ASP A 30 -5.49 -4.85 -11.18
C ASP A 30 -6.17 -4.19 -9.99
N THR A 31 -5.36 -3.75 -9.04
CA THR A 31 -5.82 -3.22 -7.76
C THR A 31 -5.06 -1.93 -7.48
N ILE A 32 -5.79 -0.89 -7.06
CA ILE A 32 -5.21 0.42 -6.74
C ILE A 32 -5.40 0.67 -5.24
N TRP A 33 -4.31 0.95 -4.53
CA TRP A 33 -4.34 1.45 -3.16
C TRP A 33 -4.26 2.98 -3.20
N THR A 34 -5.34 3.62 -2.76
CA THR A 34 -5.47 5.09 -2.72
C THR A 34 -5.78 5.62 -1.31
N THR A 35 -5.66 4.76 -0.28
CA THR A 35 -5.99 5.10 1.10
C THR A 35 -4.80 5.59 1.90
N ASP A 36 -5.04 6.42 2.92
CA ASP A 36 -4.03 6.94 3.84
C ASP A 36 -3.20 5.79 4.43
N THR A 37 -3.85 4.70 4.88
CA THR A 37 -3.15 3.55 5.45
C THR A 37 -3.75 2.21 5.05
N VAL A 38 -2.96 1.37 4.38
CA VAL A 38 -3.26 -0.04 4.09
C VAL A 38 -2.63 -0.90 5.18
N ARG A 39 -3.45 -1.60 5.96
CA ARG A 39 -2.97 -2.52 7.00
C ARG A 39 -2.93 -3.95 6.48
N LEU A 40 -1.74 -4.54 6.46
CA LEU A 40 -1.52 -5.90 6.01
C LEU A 40 -1.55 -6.85 7.20
N SER A 41 -2.66 -7.58 7.35
CA SER A 41 -2.87 -8.59 8.39
C SER A 41 -2.59 -10.02 7.91
N ASN A 42 -2.11 -10.16 6.66
CA ASN A 42 -1.72 -11.39 6.00
C ASN A 42 -0.71 -11.04 4.87
N SER A 43 -0.01 -12.05 4.37
CA SER A 43 0.75 -11.88 3.13
C SER A 43 -0.18 -11.69 1.94
N ILE A 44 0.26 -10.91 0.97
CA ILE A 44 -0.45 -10.68 -0.30
C ILE A 44 0.36 -11.28 -1.43
N VAL A 45 -0.34 -11.92 -2.38
CA VAL A 45 0.20 -12.41 -3.64
C VAL A 45 -0.40 -11.59 -4.77
N VAL A 46 0.42 -10.86 -5.52
CA VAL A 46 0.02 -10.24 -6.80
C VAL A 46 0.20 -11.30 -7.87
N GLU A 47 -0.90 -11.84 -8.40
CA GLU A 47 -0.84 -12.89 -9.43
C GLU A 47 -0.26 -12.36 -10.75
N SER A 48 0.20 -13.25 -11.62
CA SER A 48 0.95 -12.90 -12.84
C SER A 48 0.22 -11.98 -13.82
N SER A 49 -1.12 -12.00 -13.82
CA SER A 49 -1.94 -11.11 -14.65
C SER A 49 -2.30 -9.78 -14.00
N ALA A 50 -1.94 -9.57 -12.73
CA ALA A 50 -2.39 -8.44 -11.94
C ALA A 50 -1.29 -7.38 -11.75
N THR A 51 -1.73 -6.12 -11.66
CA THR A 51 -0.91 -4.98 -11.27
C THR A 51 -1.41 -4.41 -9.94
N LEU A 52 -0.53 -4.33 -8.95
CA LEU A 52 -0.77 -3.55 -7.74
C LEU A 52 -0.22 -2.13 -7.93
N THR A 53 -1.11 -1.14 -8.02
CA THR A 53 -0.73 0.27 -8.05
C THR A 53 -0.91 0.89 -6.66
N ILE A 54 0.14 1.53 -6.15
CA ILE A 54 0.12 2.23 -4.87
C ILE A 54 0.32 3.71 -5.16
N ASN A 55 -0.68 4.53 -4.81
CA ASN A 55 -0.65 5.96 -5.07
C ASN A 55 0.27 6.71 -4.08
N PRO A 56 0.72 7.93 -4.42
CA PRO A 56 1.43 8.82 -3.50
C PRO A 56 0.71 8.96 -2.15
N GLY A 57 1.50 9.05 -1.08
CA GLY A 57 1.01 9.26 0.29
C GLY A 57 0.46 8.03 1.01
N VAL A 58 0.37 6.88 0.35
CA VAL A 58 -0.10 5.65 0.99
C VAL A 58 0.94 5.14 2.00
N PHE A 59 0.48 4.87 3.22
CA PHE A 59 1.21 4.10 4.23
C PHE A 59 0.82 2.63 4.17
N VAL A 60 1.76 1.76 3.86
CA VAL A 60 1.60 0.31 3.91
C VAL A 60 2.16 -0.19 5.23
N GLU A 61 1.28 -0.52 6.17
CA GLU A 61 1.62 -0.94 7.54
C GLU A 61 1.45 -2.46 7.71
N PHE A 62 2.57 -3.18 7.79
CA PHE A 62 2.60 -4.61 8.06
C PHE A 62 2.26 -4.88 9.54
N GLN A 63 1.17 -5.60 9.80
CA GLN A 63 0.70 -5.93 11.16
C GLN A 63 1.46 -7.10 11.81
N GLY A 64 2.42 -7.67 11.08
CA GLY A 64 3.25 -8.80 11.51
C GLY A 64 4.23 -9.16 10.40
N ASN A 65 4.89 -10.31 10.52
CA ASN A 65 5.87 -10.81 9.56
C ASN A 65 5.21 -11.30 8.25
N TYR A 66 4.57 -10.38 7.53
CA TYR A 66 3.86 -10.61 6.28
C TYR A 66 4.63 -10.04 5.09
N SER A 67 4.37 -10.60 3.92
CA SER A 67 5.06 -10.26 2.68
C SER A 67 4.11 -9.80 1.59
N ILE A 68 4.67 -9.09 0.60
CA ILE A 68 4.02 -8.90 -0.70
C ILE A 68 4.82 -9.70 -1.72
N ASP A 69 4.24 -10.79 -2.21
CA ASP A 69 4.81 -11.66 -3.24
C ASP A 69 4.28 -11.25 -4.61
N VAL A 70 5.14 -10.70 -5.46
CA VAL A 70 4.75 -10.11 -6.73
C VAL A 70 5.14 -11.05 -7.87
N PHE A 71 4.17 -11.82 -8.37
CA PHE A 71 4.29 -12.62 -9.61
C PHE A 71 3.82 -11.82 -10.84
N GLY A 72 3.04 -10.76 -10.63
CA GLY A 72 2.64 -9.78 -11.64
C GLY A 72 3.47 -8.50 -11.51
N LYS A 73 2.81 -7.35 -11.41
CA LYS A 73 3.50 -6.05 -11.34
C LYS A 73 3.16 -5.28 -10.07
N ILE A 74 4.12 -4.51 -9.59
CA ILE A 74 3.88 -3.49 -8.57
C ILE A 74 4.38 -2.14 -9.07
N ILE A 75 3.52 -1.13 -8.98
CA ILE A 75 3.82 0.26 -9.35
C ILE A 75 3.58 1.11 -8.11
N ALA A 76 4.66 1.41 -7.40
CA ALA A 76 4.69 2.33 -6.28
C ALA A 76 5.45 3.60 -6.71
N ASN A 77 4.71 4.57 -7.25
CA ASN A 77 5.27 5.82 -7.76
C ASN A 77 4.79 6.98 -6.90
N GLY A 78 5.49 7.22 -5.78
CA GLY A 78 5.27 8.37 -4.94
C GLY A 78 5.75 9.67 -5.59
N THR A 79 5.76 10.75 -4.82
CA THR A 79 6.35 12.03 -5.25
C THR A 79 7.33 12.56 -4.21
N PRO A 80 8.20 13.54 -4.55
CA PRO A 80 9.09 14.16 -3.56
C PRO A 80 8.36 14.74 -2.34
N ASN A 81 7.13 15.23 -2.55
CA ASN A 81 6.31 15.85 -1.51
C ASN A 81 5.36 14.86 -0.83
N ASP A 82 5.19 13.66 -1.38
CA ASP A 82 4.21 12.68 -0.92
C ASP A 82 4.70 11.26 -1.23
N SER A 83 5.66 10.81 -0.42
CA SER A 83 6.31 9.51 -0.57
C SER A 83 5.39 8.38 -0.12
N ILE A 84 5.51 7.23 -0.77
CA ILE A 84 4.88 5.99 -0.30
C ILE A 84 5.74 5.42 0.82
N VAL A 85 5.12 5.01 1.93
CA VAL A 85 5.86 4.51 3.10
C VAL A 85 5.47 3.06 3.35
N PHE A 86 6.45 2.15 3.31
CA PHE A 86 6.32 0.79 3.78
C PHE A 86 6.90 0.70 5.19
N THR A 87 6.09 0.25 6.15
CA THR A 87 6.46 0.26 7.57
C THR A 87 5.83 -0.90 8.34
N VAL A 88 6.32 -1.16 9.54
CA VAL A 88 5.82 -2.22 10.41
C VAL A 88 5.12 -1.64 11.62
N LYS A 89 4.06 -2.31 12.08
CA LYS A 89 3.44 -1.96 13.37
C LYS A 89 4.33 -2.30 14.55
N ASP A 90 5.04 -3.42 14.46
CA ASP A 90 5.91 -3.94 15.51
C ASP A 90 7.38 -3.91 15.07
N PHE A 91 8.12 -2.95 15.62
CA PHE A 91 9.56 -2.77 15.38
C PHE A 91 10.43 -3.66 16.29
N THR A 92 9.84 -4.45 17.19
CA THR A 92 10.65 -5.34 18.03
C THR A 92 11.39 -6.35 17.15
N HIS A 93 12.68 -6.57 17.42
CA HIS A 93 13.49 -7.55 16.70
C HIS A 93 13.49 -7.38 15.16
N HIS A 94 13.13 -6.22 14.60
CA HIS A 94 13.00 -6.01 13.15
C HIS A 94 14.31 -6.23 12.37
N ALA A 95 15.47 -6.13 13.05
CA ALA A 95 16.79 -6.41 12.48
C ALA A 95 17.26 -7.87 12.73
N ASP A 96 16.54 -8.65 13.53
CA ASP A 96 16.86 -10.03 13.86
C ASP A 96 16.18 -11.00 12.88
N THR A 97 16.93 -11.39 11.86
CA THR A 97 16.46 -12.33 10.83
C THR A 97 16.32 -13.77 11.31
N SER A 98 16.71 -14.08 12.56
CA SER A 98 16.55 -15.42 13.14
C SER A 98 15.15 -15.66 13.72
N THR A 99 14.33 -14.62 13.85
CA THR A 99 12.97 -14.71 14.38
C THR A 99 11.94 -14.18 13.38
N LYS A 100 10.68 -14.61 13.56
CA LYS A 100 9.52 -14.02 12.86
C LYS A 100 8.76 -13.04 13.75
N ILE A 101 9.35 -12.65 14.88
CA ILE A 101 8.75 -11.72 15.83
C ILE A 101 9.10 -10.31 15.36
N GLY A 102 8.07 -9.48 15.20
CA GLY A 102 8.19 -8.16 14.61
C GLY A 102 8.72 -8.15 13.17
N GLY A 103 9.03 -6.95 12.68
CA GLY A 103 9.45 -6.75 11.30
C GLY A 103 8.40 -7.16 10.26
N TRP A 104 8.83 -7.27 9.01
CA TRP A 104 8.00 -7.67 7.87
C TRP A 104 8.75 -8.64 6.96
N GLY A 105 8.01 -9.45 6.21
CA GLY A 105 8.53 -10.47 5.30
C GLY A 105 9.05 -9.93 3.96
N GLY A 106 9.03 -8.60 3.78
CA GLY A 106 9.53 -7.92 2.58
C GLY A 106 8.54 -7.84 1.42
N ILE A 107 8.93 -7.10 0.38
CA ILE A 107 8.36 -7.23 -0.96
C ILE A 107 9.30 -8.12 -1.77
N ARG A 108 8.76 -9.18 -2.35
CA ARG A 108 9.51 -10.15 -3.13
C ARG A 108 9.02 -10.10 -4.57
N LEU A 109 9.89 -9.62 -5.47
CA LEU A 109 9.65 -9.69 -6.90
C LEU A 109 10.01 -11.11 -7.35
N VAL A 110 9.00 -11.91 -7.69
CA VAL A 110 9.18 -13.27 -8.16
C VAL A 110 9.34 -13.23 -9.67
N SER A 111 10.38 -13.90 -10.20
CA SER A 111 10.73 -13.84 -11.61
C SER A 111 9.53 -14.07 -12.52
N ASN A 112 9.24 -13.08 -13.36
CA ASN A 112 8.19 -13.09 -14.36
C ASN A 112 8.69 -12.36 -15.61
N ASP A 113 8.30 -12.84 -16.80
CA ASP A 113 8.64 -12.22 -18.08
C ASP A 113 7.76 -10.99 -18.40
N THR A 114 6.98 -10.53 -17.42
CA THR A 114 6.15 -9.34 -17.58
C THR A 114 6.92 -8.08 -17.20
N ASP A 115 6.50 -6.96 -17.78
CA ASP A 115 7.04 -5.60 -17.66
C ASP A 115 7.51 -5.14 -16.25
N THR A 116 8.19 -3.99 -16.19
CA THR A 116 8.97 -3.49 -15.06
C THR A 116 8.12 -3.10 -13.85
N SER A 117 8.46 -3.64 -12.66
CA SER A 117 7.97 -3.11 -11.38
C SER A 117 8.73 -1.85 -10.98
N VAL A 118 8.05 -0.86 -10.41
CA VAL A 118 8.61 0.46 -10.12
C VAL A 118 8.44 0.84 -8.65
N PHE A 119 9.53 1.30 -8.05
CA PHE A 119 9.55 1.96 -6.74
C PHE A 119 10.24 3.31 -6.90
N SER A 120 9.46 4.38 -6.81
CA SER A 120 9.93 5.76 -6.96
C SER A 120 9.37 6.58 -5.81
N TYR A 121 10.20 7.41 -5.18
CA TYR A 121 9.88 8.16 -3.96
C TYR A 121 9.21 7.27 -2.89
N CYS A 122 9.80 6.10 -2.64
CA CYS A 122 9.35 5.14 -1.63
C CYS A 122 10.31 5.16 -0.43
N ARG A 123 9.75 5.03 0.77
CA ARG A 123 10.51 4.85 2.02
C ARG A 123 10.20 3.48 2.59
N PHE A 124 11.23 2.77 3.01
CA PHE A 124 11.14 1.46 3.66
C PHE A 124 11.72 1.63 5.07
N SER A 125 10.93 1.30 6.09
CA SER A 125 11.25 1.54 7.51
C SER A 125 10.80 0.40 8.40
#